data_AF-A0A2H0VSL0-F1
#
_entry.id   AF-A0A2H0VSL0-F1
#
_cell.length_a   1.000
_cell.length_b   1.000
_cell.length_c   1.000
_cell.angle_alpha   90.00
_cell.angle_beta   90.00
_cell.angle_gamma   90.00
#
_symmetry.space_group_name_H-M   'P 1'
#
loop_
_entity.id
_entity.type
_entity.pdbx_description
1 polymer ?
#
loop_
_entity_poly.entity_id
_entity_poly.type
_entity_poly.pdbx_seq_one_letter_code
_entity_poly.pdbx_strand_id
1 'polypeptide(L)'
;MALKDTTASMEKMLSTLGSDLKKAMKGNKAAAQRVRTNSIKFGKLAKDYRKESISEGKKKVKKAVKKVKKTAKKAVKKAKKTVRKKTKR
;
A
#
# COMPACT_ATOMS: atom_id res chain seq x y z
N MET A 1 7.48 -5.94 -5.97
CA MET A 1 6.66 -7.07 -5.46
C MET A 1 5.22 -6.58 -5.36
N ALA A 2 4.24 -7.44 -5.10
CA ALA A 2 2.93 -6.92 -4.67
C ALA A 2 3.06 -6.46 -3.21
N LEU A 3 2.36 -5.38 -2.82
CA LEU A 3 2.46 -4.81 -1.48
C LEU A 3 2.25 -5.86 -0.38
N LYS A 4 1.36 -6.82 -0.61
CA LYS A 4 1.11 -7.96 0.29
C LYS A 4 2.35 -8.82 0.52
N ASP A 5 3.08 -9.16 -0.54
CA ASP A 5 4.28 -9.99 -0.45
C ASP A 5 5.40 -9.27 0.31
N THR A 6 5.54 -7.97 0.05
CA THR A 6 6.48 -7.11 0.78
C THR A 6 6.10 -6.99 2.26
N THR A 7 4.79 -6.90 2.56
CA THR A 7 4.29 -6.88 3.94
C THR A 7 4.63 -8.18 4.68
N ALA A 8 4.34 -9.33 4.08
CA ALA A 8 4.66 -10.63 4.66
C ALA A 8 6.17 -10.81 4.85
N SER A 9 6.98 -10.34 3.90
CA SER A 9 8.44 -10.37 3.99
C SER A 9 8.96 -9.50 5.15
N MET A 10 8.38 -8.31 5.36
CA MET A 10 8.71 -7.45 6.49
C MET A 10 8.34 -8.10 7.83
N GLU A 11 7.16 -8.71 7.94
CA GLU A 11 6.72 -9.40 9.16
C GLU A 11 7.65 -10.55 9.54
N LYS A 12 7.98 -11.43 8.57
CA LYS A 12 8.92 -12.53 8.77
C LYS A 12 10.29 -12.03 9.24
N MET A 13 10.78 -10.94 8.64
CA MET A 13 12.08 -10.37 9.00
C MET A 13 12.05 -9.73 10.40
N LEU A 14 10.94 -9.08 10.80
CA LEU A 14 10.75 -8.55 12.14
C LEU A 14 10.73 -9.65 13.20
N SER A 15 10.03 -10.76 12.95
CA SER A 15 10.02 -11.91 13.86
C SER A 15 11.42 -12.50 14.07
N THR A 16 12.20 -12.60 12.98
CA THR A 16 13.60 -13.05 13.02
C THR A 16 14.48 -12.08 13.82
N LEU A 17 14.37 -10.78 13.54
CA LEU A 17 15.10 -9.73 14.26
C LEU A 17 14.77 -9.71 15.76
N GLY A 18 13.49 -9.83 16.12
CA GLY A 18 13.07 -9.88 17.52
C GLY A 18 13.65 -11.09 18.26
N SER A 19 13.71 -12.23 17.60
CA SER A 19 14.32 -13.45 18.15
C SER A 19 15.83 -13.31 18.35
N ASP A 20 16.52 -12.72 17.38
CA ASP A 20 17.97 -12.49 17.46
C ASP A 20 18.32 -11.39 18.47
N LEU A 21 17.49 -10.34 18.62
CA LEU A 21 17.65 -9.31 19.66
C LEU A 21 17.60 -9.93 21.06
N LYS A 22 16.63 -10.80 21.34
CA LYS A 22 16.56 -11.52 22.63
C LYS A 22 17.82 -12.32 22.92
N LYS A 23 18.40 -12.97 21.90
CA LYS A 23 19.66 -13.73 22.03
C LYS A 23 20.87 -12.80 22.21
N ALA A 24 20.90 -11.68 21.49
CA ALA A 24 21.96 -10.68 21.59
C ALA A 24 22.03 -10.06 22.98
N MET A 25 20.88 -9.75 23.61
CA MET A 25 20.84 -9.25 24.99
C MET A 25 21.42 -10.26 26.00
N LYS A 26 21.30 -11.56 25.72
CA LYS A 26 21.92 -12.63 26.54
C LYS A 26 23.42 -12.82 26.27
N GLY A 27 24.07 -11.91 25.53
CA GLY A 27 25.50 -11.95 25.23
C GLY A 27 25.88 -12.76 23.99
N ASN A 28 24.92 -13.23 23.18
CA ASN A 28 25.24 -13.95 21.95
C ASN A 28 25.75 -13.00 20.85
N LYS A 29 27.08 -12.97 20.67
CA LYS A 29 27.77 -12.13 19.67
C LYS A 29 27.35 -12.42 18.22
N ALA A 30 27.09 -13.68 17.88
CA ALA A 30 26.66 -14.06 16.54
C ALA A 30 25.23 -13.54 16.24
N ALA A 31 24.33 -13.62 17.23
CA ALA A 31 23.00 -13.04 17.12
C ALA A 31 23.07 -11.52 16.96
N ALA A 32 23.92 -10.84 17.74
CA ALA A 32 24.14 -9.39 17.60
C ALA A 32 24.60 -9.01 16.18
N GLN A 33 25.50 -9.80 15.58
CA GLN A 33 25.94 -9.58 14.21
C GLN A 33 24.81 -9.82 13.19
N ARG A 34 24.00 -10.86 13.36
CA ARG A 34 22.81 -11.09 12.52
C ARG A 34 21.82 -9.94 12.62
N VAL A 35 21.59 -9.38 13.82
CA VAL A 35 20.74 -8.19 14.00
C VAL A 35 21.28 -7.01 13.18
N ARG A 36 22.59 -6.75 13.22
CA ARG A 36 23.21 -5.68 12.42
C ARG A 36 22.99 -5.88 10.92
N THR A 37 23.23 -7.08 10.41
CA THR A 37 23.06 -7.34 8.97
C THR A 37 21.59 -7.29 8.55
N ASN A 38 20.70 -7.87 9.36
CA ASN A 38 19.27 -7.93 9.05
C ASN A 38 18.58 -6.58 9.20
N SER A 39 19.05 -5.68 10.09
CA SER A 39 18.50 -4.33 10.18
C SER A 39 18.78 -3.50 8.92
N ILE A 40 19.97 -3.66 8.31
CA ILE A 40 20.30 -3.02 7.02
C ILE A 40 19.38 -3.55 5.91
N LYS A 41 19.17 -4.87 5.86
CA LYS A 41 18.26 -5.50 4.87
C LYS A 41 16.81 -5.04 5.07
N PHE A 42 16.35 -4.98 6.32
CA PHE A 42 15.03 -4.49 6.67
C PHE A 42 14.83 -3.04 6.23
N GLY A 43 15.84 -2.18 6.40
CA GLY A 43 15.80 -0.79 5.93
C GLY A 43 15.59 -0.68 4.41
N LYS A 44 16.16 -1.58 3.61
CA LYS A 44 15.91 -1.62 2.15
C LYS A 44 14.47 -2.05 1.84
N LEU A 45 14.01 -3.13 2.45
CA LEU A 45 12.63 -3.61 2.33
C LEU A 45 11.59 -2.55 2.73
N ALA A 46 11.85 -1.82 3.82
CA ALA A 46 10.96 -0.77 4.29
C ALA A 46 10.85 0.40 3.30
N LYS A 47 11.93 0.74 2.58
CA LYS A 47 11.89 1.74 1.50
C LYS A 47 11.01 1.26 0.34
N ASP A 48 11.12 0.00 -0.04
CA ASP A 48 10.31 -0.56 -1.12
C ASP A 48 8.83 -0.65 -0.74
N TYR A 49 8.53 -1.08 0.49
CA TYR A 49 7.17 -1.04 1.05
C TYR A 49 6.57 0.36 0.98
N ARG A 50 7.33 1.40 1.35
CA ARG A 50 6.86 2.79 1.28
C ARG A 50 6.51 3.21 -0.15
N LYS A 51 7.34 2.86 -1.13
CA LYS A 51 7.08 3.15 -2.55
C LYS A 51 5.83 2.42 -3.04
N GLU A 52 5.70 1.14 -2.71
CA GLU A 52 4.57 0.30 -3.12
C GLU A 52 3.26 0.76 -2.48
N SER A 53 3.27 1.10 -1.19
CA SER A 53 2.10 1.60 -0.45
C SER A 53 1.56 2.90 -1.06
N ILE A 54 2.45 3.86 -1.37
CA ILE A 54 2.07 5.11 -2.02
C ILE A 54 1.51 4.84 -3.43
N SER A 55 2.16 3.95 -4.20
CA SER A 55 1.70 3.59 -5.55
C SER A 55 0.29 2.97 -5.51
N GLU A 56 0.03 2.09 -4.55
CA GLU A 56 -1.27 1.47 -4.37
C GLU A 56 -2.35 2.46 -3.92
N GLY A 57 -2.02 3.38 -3.00
CA GLY A 57 -2.88 4.50 -2.63
C GLY A 57 -3.25 5.37 -3.84
N LYS A 58 -2.27 5.75 -4.68
CA LYS A 58 -2.51 6.53 -5.92
C LYS A 58 -3.38 5.78 -6.93
N LYS A 59 -3.23 4.46 -7.07
CA LYS A 59 -4.09 3.63 -7.93
C LYS A 59 -5.54 3.61 -7.44
N LYS A 60 -5.77 3.54 -6.13
CA LYS A 60 -7.11 3.58 -5.52
C LYS A 60 -7.78 4.94 -5.75
N VAL A 61 -7.06 6.06 -5.58
CA VAL A 61 -7.56 7.41 -5.86
C VAL A 61 -7.93 7.57 -7.35
N LYS A 62 -7.08 7.15 -8.28
CA LYS A 62 -7.39 7.22 -9.73
C LYS A 62 -8.61 6.39 -10.11
N LYS A 63 -8.81 5.22 -9.49
CA LYS A 63 -10.01 4.39 -9.69
C LYS A 63 -11.27 5.06 -9.10
N ALA A 64 -11.16 5.71 -7.95
CA ALA A 64 -12.27 6.46 -7.35
C ALA A 64 -12.69 7.65 -8.22
N VAL A 65 -11.73 8.45 -8.70
CA VAL A 65 -11.99 9.60 -9.59
C VAL A 65 -12.62 9.15 -10.91
N LYS A 66 -12.17 8.03 -11.50
CA LYS A 66 -12.82 7.46 -12.71
C LYS A 66 -14.26 7.03 -12.46
N LYS A 67 -14.57 6.44 -11.29
CA LYS A 67 -15.94 6.06 -10.93
C LYS A 67 -16.84 7.29 -10.78
N VAL A 68 -16.38 8.33 -10.08
CA VAL A 68 -17.12 9.59 -9.91
C VAL A 68 -17.35 10.31 -11.25
N LYS A 69 -16.35 10.32 -12.15
CA LYS A 69 -16.50 10.93 -13.49
C LYS A 69 -17.48 10.16 -14.38
N LYS A 70 -17.58 8.83 -14.20
CA LYS A 70 -18.51 7.96 -14.95
C LYS A 70 -19.95 8.10 -14.43
N THR A 71 -20.15 8.26 -13.12
CA THR A 71 -21.48 8.52 -12.54
C THR A 71 -21.96 9.94 -12.84
N ALA A 72 -21.08 10.95 -12.80
CA ALA A 72 -21.41 12.32 -13.18
C ALA A 72 -21.85 12.43 -14.66
N LYS A 73 -21.15 11.77 -15.59
CA LYS A 73 -21.56 11.74 -17.01
C LYS A 73 -22.90 11.03 -17.24
N LYS A 74 -23.28 10.07 -16.38
CA LYS A 74 -24.56 9.34 -16.48
C LYS A 74 -25.72 10.19 -15.92
N ALA A 75 -25.47 11.03 -14.92
CA ALA A 75 -26.45 11.97 -14.35
C ALA A 75 -26.77 13.13 -15.32
N VAL A 76 -25.75 13.72 -15.96
CA VAL A 76 -25.95 14.83 -16.93
C VAL A 76 -26.71 14.36 -18.18
N LYS A 77 -26.50 13.13 -18.64
CA LYS A 77 -27.27 12.56 -19.77
C LYS A 77 -28.76 12.31 -19.44
N LYS A 78 -29.09 12.00 -18.17
CA LYS A 78 -30.49 11.85 -17.74
C LYS A 78 -31.19 13.21 -17.60
N ALA A 79 -30.49 14.22 -17.06
CA ALA A 79 -31.02 15.59 -16.94
C ALA A 79 -31.28 16.25 -18.31
N LYS A 80 -30.43 16.02 -19.32
CA LYS A 80 -30.65 16.57 -20.67
C LYS A 80 -31.85 15.93 -21.40
N LYS A 81 -32.25 14.72 -21.01
CA LYS A 81 -33.41 14.00 -21.59
C LYS A 81 -34.75 14.46 -20.99
N THR A 82 -34.76 14.92 -19.74
CA THR A 82 -35.97 15.43 -19.07
C THR A 82 -36.29 16.88 -19.45
N VAL A 83 -35.28 17.73 -19.65
CA VAL A 83 -35.50 19.12 -20.09
C VAL A 83 -36.09 19.18 -21.52
N ARG A 84 -35.62 18.32 -22.43
CA ARG A 84 -36.10 18.28 -23.83
C ARG A 84 -37.56 17.80 -23.98
N LYS A 85 -38.17 17.26 -22.93
CA LYS A 85 -39.57 16.79 -22.92
C LYS A 85 -40.55 17.83 -22.37
N LYS A 86 -40.07 18.90 -21.73
CA LYS A 86 -40.88 19.97 -21.13
C LYS A 86 -41.12 21.17 -22.07
N THR A 87 -40.36 21.29 -23.16
CA THR A 87 -40.45 22.43 -24.11
C THR A 87 -41.22 22.09 -25.39
N LYS A 88 -42.00 21.00 -25.41
CA LYS A 88 -42.73 20.53 -26.62
C LYS A 88 -44.21 20.21 -26.35
N ARG A 89 -44.79 20.82 -25.32
CA ARG A 89 -46.23 20.80 -25.06
C ARG A 89 -46.75 22.22 -25.13
#